data_AF-A0A3P6FB05-F1
#
_entry.id   AF-A0A3P6FB05-F1
#
_cell.length_a   1.000
_cell.length_b   1.000
_cell.length_c   1.000
_cell.angle_alpha   90.00
_cell.angle_beta   90.00
_cell.angle_gamma   90.00
#
_symmetry.space_group_name_H-M   'P 1'
#
loop_
_entity.id
_entity.type
_entity.pdbx_description
1 polymer ?
#
loop_
_entity_poly.entity_id
_entity_poly.type
_entity_poly.pdbx_seq_one_letter_code
_entity_poly.pdbx_strand_id
1 'polypeptide(L)'
;MEESSSIIAKLLLLTTLVTILVISRANEELMMQLCHNSDNLTLCLRSLRADPTAPKGDQVELARIILRCVNSHLITLTNNTSALAWKHRRSPKAASALKQCGLGYATAKRGVGKVDAQLIAGDYDKAAYDVSMTVEAPPVSCRACGDTEF
;
A
#
# COMPACT_ATOMS: atom_id res chain seq x y z
N MET A 1 42.93 -20.13 -26.82
CA MET A 1 42.43 -18.78 -26.42
C MET A 1 40.91 -18.68 -26.58
N GLU A 2 40.34 -19.23 -27.65
CA GLU A 2 38.88 -19.23 -27.90
C GLU A 2 38.06 -20.10 -26.92
N GLU A 3 38.54 -21.29 -26.58
CA GLU A 3 37.90 -22.19 -25.61
C GLU A 3 37.82 -21.58 -24.20
N SER A 4 38.92 -20.99 -23.74
CA SER A 4 39.00 -20.32 -22.44
C SER A 4 38.03 -19.13 -22.36
N SER A 5 37.86 -18.38 -23.47
CA SER A 5 36.90 -17.28 -23.57
C SER A 5 35.44 -17.78 -23.49
N SER A 6 35.14 -18.90 -24.15
CA SER A 6 33.83 -19.57 -24.08
C SER A 6 33.49 -20.09 -22.67
N ILE A 7 34.47 -20.63 -21.96
CA ILE A 7 34.31 -21.11 -20.58
C ILE A 7 34.05 -19.93 -19.63
N ILE A 8 34.81 -18.85 -19.74
CA ILE A 8 34.62 -17.65 -18.91
C ILE A 8 33.23 -17.04 -19.15
N ALA A 9 32.79 -16.92 -20.40
CA ALA A 9 31.45 -16.43 -20.73
C ALA A 9 30.33 -17.28 -20.12
N LYS A 10 30.45 -18.62 -20.18
CA LYS A 10 29.49 -19.53 -19.55
C LYS A 10 29.47 -19.41 -18.02
N LEU A 11 30.63 -19.25 -17.37
CA LEU A 11 30.71 -19.01 -15.93
C LEU A 11 30.05 -17.69 -15.54
N LEU A 12 30.24 -16.62 -16.32
CA LEU A 12 29.61 -15.33 -16.09
C LEU A 12 28.08 -15.41 -16.25
N LEU A 13 27.59 -16.16 -17.25
CA LEU A 13 26.16 -16.41 -17.42
C LEU A 13 25.55 -17.25 -16.28
N LEU A 14 26.27 -18.28 -15.82
CA LEU A 14 25.81 -19.11 -14.69
C LEU A 14 25.77 -18.32 -13.39
N THR A 15 26.80 -17.53 -13.10
CA THR A 15 26.86 -16.71 -11.88
C THR A 15 25.79 -15.61 -11.88
N THR A 16 25.55 -14.95 -13.02
CA THR A 16 24.44 -14.00 -13.16
C THR A 16 23.08 -14.66 -12.99
N LEU A 17 22.86 -15.85 -13.57
CA LEU A 17 21.60 -16.58 -13.38
C LEU A 17 21.37 -16.98 -11.91
N VAL A 18 22.39 -17.52 -11.25
CA VAL A 18 22.33 -17.93 -9.84
C VAL A 18 22.06 -16.73 -8.93
N THR A 19 22.75 -15.61 -9.15
CA THR A 19 22.52 -14.39 -8.35
C THR A 19 21.10 -13.84 -8.53
N ILE A 20 20.58 -13.80 -9.76
CA ILE A 20 19.19 -13.39 -10.02
C ILE A 20 18.19 -14.30 -9.29
N LEU A 21 18.40 -15.62 -9.32
CA LEU A 21 17.53 -16.58 -8.65
C LEU A 21 17.55 -16.43 -7.12
N VAL A 22 18.73 -16.28 -6.52
CA VAL A 22 18.90 -16.08 -5.08
C VAL A 22 18.23 -14.78 -4.63
N ILE A 23 18.48 -13.67 -5.34
CA ILE A 23 17.88 -12.36 -5.04
C ILE A 23 16.36 -12.44 -5.14
N SER A 24 15.83 -13.04 -6.21
CA SER A 24 14.37 -13.17 -6.41
C SER A 24 13.70 -13.92 -5.25
N ARG A 25 14.30 -15.02 -4.78
CA ARG A 25 13.76 -15.79 -3.65
C ARG A 25 13.78 -15.01 -2.34
N ALA A 26 14.90 -14.35 -2.04
CA ALA A 26 15.02 -13.55 -0.82
C ALA A 26 13.96 -12.43 -0.76
N ASN A 27 13.65 -11.84 -1.91
CA ASN A 27 12.68 -10.75 -1.99
C ASN A 27 11.23 -11.26 -1.90
N GLU A 28 10.93 -12.45 -2.46
CA GLU A 28 9.64 -13.11 -2.21
C GLU A 28 9.43 -13.46 -0.73
N GLU A 29 10.49 -13.93 -0.06
CA GLU A 29 10.45 -14.25 1.36
C GLU A 29 10.25 -12.99 2.22
N LEU A 30 10.93 -11.89 1.92
CA LEU A 30 10.73 -10.61 2.60
C LEU A 30 9.29 -10.08 2.42
N MET A 31 8.75 -10.13 1.20
CA MET A 31 7.36 -9.75 0.93
C MET A 31 6.38 -10.63 1.72
N MET A 32 6.65 -11.94 1.82
CA MET A 32 5.83 -12.85 2.59
C MET A 32 5.91 -12.57 4.10
N GLN A 33 7.11 -12.30 4.63
CA GLN A 33 7.30 -11.95 6.04
C GLN A 33 6.56 -10.66 6.41
N LEU A 34 6.63 -9.61 5.58
CA LEU A 34 5.92 -8.36 5.81
C LEU A 34 4.39 -8.56 5.79
N CYS A 35 3.88 -9.39 4.88
CA CYS A 35 2.44 -9.62 4.76
C CYS A 35 1.89 -10.69 5.71
N HIS A 36 2.74 -11.49 6.37
CA HIS A 36 2.31 -12.66 7.15
C HIS A 36 1.36 -12.29 8.29
N ASN A 37 1.62 -11.16 8.95
CA ASN A 37 0.81 -10.66 10.07
C ASN A 37 -0.30 -9.70 9.62
N SER A 38 -0.53 -9.56 8.31
CA SER A 38 -1.62 -8.71 7.82
C SER A 38 -2.97 -9.42 7.95
N ASP A 39 -4.03 -8.66 8.23
CA ASP A 39 -5.41 -9.17 8.25
C ASP A 39 -5.83 -9.83 6.93
N ASN A 40 -5.15 -9.49 5.83
CA ASN A 40 -5.42 -10.06 4.52
C ASN A 40 -4.12 -10.27 3.72
N LEU A 41 -3.48 -11.42 3.96
CA LEU A 41 -2.26 -11.86 3.28
C LEU A 41 -2.38 -11.78 1.74
N THR A 42 -3.50 -12.22 1.17
CA THR A 42 -3.69 -12.21 -0.29
C THR A 42 -3.73 -10.80 -0.85
N LEU A 43 -4.40 -9.87 -0.17
CA LEU A 43 -4.47 -8.48 -0.59
C LEU A 43 -3.09 -7.82 -0.46
N CYS A 44 -2.40 -8.00 0.67
CA CYS A 44 -1.06 -7.44 0.88
C CYS A 44 -0.07 -7.90 -0.21
N LEU A 45 0.00 -9.21 -0.49
CA LEU A 45 0.87 -9.73 -1.53
C LEU A 45 0.48 -9.26 -2.92
N ARG A 46 -0.83 -9.11 -3.20
CA ARG A 46 -1.29 -8.58 -4.48
C ARG A 46 -0.86 -7.13 -4.67
N SER A 47 -0.92 -6.31 -3.61
CA SER A 47 -0.44 -4.93 -3.64
C SER A 47 1.05 -4.83 -3.94
N LEU A 48 1.88 -5.66 -3.28
CA LEU A 48 3.32 -5.69 -3.52
C LEU A 48 3.66 -6.17 -4.94
N ARG A 49 3.05 -7.27 -5.38
CA ARG A 49 3.30 -7.84 -6.72
C ARG A 49 2.84 -6.96 -7.88
N ALA A 50 1.93 -6.03 -7.63
CA ALA A 50 1.48 -5.06 -8.63
C ALA A 50 2.54 -3.99 -8.92
N ASP A 51 3.52 -3.79 -8.02
CA ASP A 51 4.61 -2.84 -8.21
C ASP A 51 5.88 -3.54 -8.73
N PRO A 52 6.38 -3.19 -9.93
CA PRO A 52 7.56 -3.83 -10.51
C PRO A 52 8.85 -3.56 -9.73
N THR A 53 8.88 -2.58 -8.81
CA THR A 53 10.05 -2.30 -7.97
C THR A 53 10.07 -3.11 -6.69
N ALA A 54 8.96 -3.77 -6.31
CA ALA A 54 8.87 -4.57 -5.09
C ALA A 54 9.98 -5.64 -4.97
N PRO A 55 10.34 -6.39 -6.03
CA PRO A 55 11.42 -7.37 -5.95
C PRO A 55 12.81 -6.79 -5.78
N LYS A 56 12.98 -5.48 -5.57
CA LYS A 56 14.27 -4.85 -5.25
C LYS A 56 14.16 -3.90 -4.05
N GLY A 57 12.97 -3.78 -3.47
CA GLY A 57 12.70 -2.89 -2.35
C GLY A 57 13.24 -3.46 -1.05
N ASP A 58 13.82 -2.59 -0.24
CA ASP A 58 14.02 -2.87 1.18
C ASP A 58 12.68 -2.78 1.93
N GLN A 59 12.70 -2.98 3.25
CA GLN A 59 11.50 -2.91 4.07
C GLN A 59 10.77 -1.56 3.96
N VAL A 60 11.52 -0.46 3.83
CA VAL A 60 10.94 0.88 3.71
C VAL A 60 10.26 1.04 2.37
N GLU A 61 10.91 0.66 1.27
CA GLU A 61 10.31 0.77 -0.07
C GLU A 61 9.10 -0.15 -0.21
N LEU A 62 9.12 -1.36 0.37
CA LEU A 62 7.98 -2.28 0.40
C LEU A 62 6.80 -1.69 1.21
N ALA A 63 7.05 -1.09 2.37
CA ALA A 63 6.02 -0.40 3.15
C ALA A 63 5.41 0.76 2.35
N ARG A 64 6.25 1.53 1.64
CA ARG A 64 5.80 2.63 0.78
C ARG A 64 4.98 2.15 -0.41
N ILE A 65 5.30 0.99 -1.01
CA ILE A 65 4.46 0.36 -2.04
C ILE A 65 3.06 0.07 -1.51
N ILE A 66 2.96 -0.50 -0.30
CA ILE A 66 1.66 -0.75 0.36
C ILE A 66 0.91 0.57 0.56
N LEU A 67 1.57 1.62 1.08
CA LEU A 67 0.95 2.94 1.24
C LEU A 67 0.48 3.55 -0.07
N ARG A 68 1.25 3.43 -1.16
CA ARG A 68 0.84 3.86 -2.51
C ARG A 68 -0.43 3.13 -2.96
N CYS A 69 -0.50 1.82 -2.72
CA CYS A 69 -1.70 1.03 -3.01
C CYS A 69 -2.91 1.54 -2.22
N VAL A 70 -2.77 1.70 -0.89
CA VAL A 70 -3.83 2.23 -0.01
C VAL A 70 -4.27 3.62 -0.47
N ASN A 71 -3.34 4.52 -0.78
CA ASN A 71 -3.65 5.87 -1.25
C ASN A 71 -4.46 5.87 -2.56
N SER A 72 -4.09 5.00 -3.52
CA SER A 72 -4.83 4.85 -4.78
C SER A 72 -6.29 4.43 -4.55
N HIS A 73 -6.50 3.47 -3.63
CA HIS A 73 -7.84 3.06 -3.22
C HIS A 73 -8.61 4.19 -2.53
N LEU A 74 -7.97 4.94 -1.63
CA LEU A 74 -8.60 6.07 -0.93
C LEU A 74 -9.03 7.18 -1.89
N ILE A 75 -8.22 7.48 -2.91
CA ILE A 75 -8.57 8.43 -3.98
C ILE A 75 -9.83 7.95 -4.72
N THR A 76 -9.84 6.69 -5.12
CA THR A 76 -10.97 6.07 -5.83
C THR A 76 -12.25 6.12 -4.99
N LEU A 77 -12.17 5.75 -3.71
CA LEU A 77 -13.30 5.76 -2.79
C LEU A 77 -13.83 7.19 -2.52
N THR A 78 -12.93 8.16 -2.39
CA THR A 78 -13.30 9.58 -2.24
C THR A 78 -14.08 10.10 -3.46
N ASN A 79 -13.63 9.75 -4.67
CA ASN A 79 -14.30 10.14 -5.91
C ASN A 79 -15.66 9.44 -6.05
N ASN A 80 -15.73 8.14 -5.77
CA ASN A 80 -16.96 7.35 -5.86
C ASN A 80 -18.02 7.85 -4.89
N THR A 81 -17.65 8.11 -3.63
CA THR A 81 -18.59 8.65 -2.63
C THR A 81 -19.10 10.03 -3.01
N SER A 82 -18.24 10.89 -3.57
CA SER A 82 -18.66 12.21 -4.08
C SER A 82 -19.66 12.08 -5.23
N ALA A 83 -19.40 11.20 -6.20
CA ALA A 83 -20.29 10.94 -7.32
C ALA A 83 -21.63 10.35 -6.87
N LEU A 84 -21.60 9.41 -5.92
CA LEU A 84 -22.80 8.82 -5.33
C LEU A 84 -23.61 9.86 -4.54
N ALA A 85 -22.96 10.72 -3.75
CA ALA A 85 -23.65 11.77 -3.00
C ALA A 85 -24.40 12.72 -3.94
N TRP A 86 -23.79 13.06 -5.08
CA TRP A 86 -24.44 13.85 -6.13
C TRP A 86 -25.64 13.14 -6.77
N LYS A 87 -25.50 11.84 -7.05
CA LYS A 87 -26.58 11.00 -7.62
C LYS A 87 -27.76 10.88 -6.66
N HIS A 88 -27.50 10.73 -5.37
CA HIS A 88 -28.50 10.60 -4.31
C HIS A 88 -28.90 11.92 -3.65
N ARG A 89 -28.65 13.08 -4.29
CA ARG A 89 -28.95 14.42 -3.73
C ARG A 89 -30.39 14.63 -3.29
N ARG A 90 -31.35 13.84 -3.79
CA ARG A 90 -32.77 13.88 -3.40
C ARG A 90 -33.07 13.10 -2.11
N SER A 91 -32.11 12.35 -1.58
CA SER A 91 -32.18 11.70 -0.27
C SER A 91 -31.16 12.36 0.66
N PRO A 92 -31.57 13.34 1.48
CA PRO A 92 -30.65 14.10 2.33
C PRO A 92 -29.83 13.22 3.27
N LYS A 93 -30.46 12.20 3.88
CA LYS A 93 -29.79 11.24 4.77
C LYS A 93 -28.69 10.47 4.02
N ALA A 94 -29.00 9.90 2.86
CA ALA A 94 -28.01 9.17 2.06
C ALA A 94 -26.89 10.07 1.53
N ALA A 95 -27.23 11.26 1.03
CA ALA A 95 -26.24 12.22 0.55
C ALA A 95 -25.30 12.72 1.66
N SER A 96 -25.82 12.90 2.88
CA SER A 96 -25.02 13.27 4.05
C SER A 96 -24.05 12.15 4.45
N ALA A 97 -24.55 10.92 4.59
CA ALA A 97 -23.72 9.76 4.90
C ALA A 97 -22.59 9.55 3.89
N LEU A 98 -22.88 9.70 2.59
CA LEU A 98 -21.87 9.58 1.53
C LEU A 98 -20.81 10.70 1.59
N LYS A 99 -21.22 11.94 1.92
CA LYS A 99 -20.27 13.04 2.14
C LYS A 99 -19.37 12.78 3.35
N GLN A 100 -19.91 12.26 4.45
CA GLN A 100 -19.13 11.87 5.62
C GLN A 100 -18.14 10.74 5.31
N CYS A 101 -18.56 9.72 4.55
CA CYS A 101 -17.65 8.68 4.05
C CYS A 101 -16.51 9.29 3.22
N GLY A 102 -16.83 10.20 2.28
CA GLY A 102 -15.82 10.90 1.47
C GLY A 102 -14.82 11.70 2.32
N LEU A 103 -15.30 12.36 3.39
CA LEU A 103 -14.43 13.06 4.34
C LEU A 103 -13.52 12.10 5.11
N GLY A 104 -14.03 10.94 5.52
CA GLY A 104 -13.23 9.90 6.17
C GLY A 104 -12.11 9.39 5.27
N TYR A 105 -12.42 9.06 4.01
CA TYR A 105 -11.41 8.63 3.03
C TYR A 105 -10.37 9.72 2.73
N ALA A 106 -10.80 10.99 2.62
CA ALA A 106 -9.89 12.11 2.43
C ALA A 106 -8.97 12.33 3.65
N THR A 107 -9.47 12.07 4.85
CA THR A 107 -8.68 12.14 6.10
C THR A 107 -7.63 11.04 6.14
N ALA A 108 -8.02 9.80 5.87
CA ALA A 108 -7.09 8.67 5.81
C ALA A 108 -6.02 8.89 4.74
N LYS A 109 -6.38 9.45 3.58
CA LYS A 109 -5.42 9.80 2.51
C LYS A 109 -4.36 10.79 3.01
N ARG A 110 -4.77 11.80 3.78
CA ARG A 110 -3.83 12.76 4.39
C ARG A 110 -2.92 12.06 5.40
N GLY A 111 -3.48 11.13 6.17
CA GLY A 111 -2.76 10.24 7.06
C GLY A 111 -1.64 9.47 6.35
N VAL A 112 -1.98 8.74 5.29
CA VAL A 112 -1.03 8.01 4.45
C VAL A 112 0.11 8.90 3.95
N GLY A 113 -0.18 10.14 3.54
CA GLY A 113 0.84 11.09 3.12
C GLY A 113 1.82 11.49 4.24
N LYS A 114 1.36 11.57 5.50
CA LYS A 114 2.24 11.81 6.66
C LYS A 114 3.11 10.60 6.96
N VAL A 115 2.52 9.40 6.92
CA VAL A 115 3.23 8.15 7.14
C VAL A 115 4.36 7.99 6.11
N ASP A 116 4.11 8.25 4.82
CA ASP A 116 5.14 8.17 3.78
C ASP A 116 6.31 9.14 4.08
N ALA A 117 6.01 10.38 4.49
CA ALA A 117 7.05 11.34 4.88
C ALA A 117 7.87 10.89 6.10
N GLN A 118 7.24 10.23 7.08
CA GLN A 118 7.90 9.71 8.27
C GLN A 118 8.78 8.50 7.96
N LEU A 119 8.32 7.61 7.06
CA LEU A 119 9.14 6.50 6.56
C LEU A 119 10.40 7.01 5.85
N ILE A 120 10.28 8.05 5.02
CA ILE A 120 11.42 8.69 4.34
C ILE A 120 12.39 9.31 5.37
N ALA A 121 11.86 9.87 6.46
CA ALA A 121 12.66 10.47 7.53
C ALA A 121 13.25 9.45 8.51
N GLY A 122 12.89 8.17 8.42
CA GLY A 122 13.29 7.13 9.36
C GLY A 122 12.58 7.18 10.73
N ASP A 123 11.49 7.93 10.85
CA ASP A 123 10.71 8.06 12.08
C ASP A 123 9.62 6.97 12.14
N TYR A 124 10.06 5.73 12.37
CA TYR A 124 9.21 4.54 12.27
C TYR A 124 8.14 4.46 13.36
N ASP A 125 8.44 4.91 14.58
CA ASP A 125 7.48 4.94 15.68
C ASP A 125 6.31 5.88 15.37
N LYS A 126 6.63 7.05 14.81
CA LYS A 126 5.62 8.01 14.39
C LYS A 126 4.86 7.53 13.16
N ALA A 127 5.53 6.88 12.21
CA ALA A 127 4.88 6.24 11.07
C ALA A 127 3.85 5.20 11.53
N ALA A 128 4.22 4.32 12.46
CA ALA A 128 3.32 3.32 13.03
C ALA A 128 2.14 3.98 13.77
N TYR A 129 2.41 4.99 14.60
CA TYR A 129 1.38 5.74 15.30
C TYR A 129 0.37 6.39 14.33
N ASP A 130 0.85 7.06 13.29
CA ASP A 130 -0.01 7.72 12.31
C ASP A 130 -0.80 6.70 11.48
N VAL A 131 -0.26 5.52 11.15
CA VAL A 131 -1.04 4.44 10.52
C VAL A 131 -2.25 4.08 11.39
N SER A 132 -2.03 3.76 12.66
CA SER A 132 -3.11 3.36 13.57
C SER A 132 -4.15 4.48 13.76
N MET A 133 -3.70 5.72 13.93
CA MET A 133 -4.59 6.84 14.26
C MET A 133 -5.30 7.46 13.06
N THR A 134 -4.78 7.28 11.84
CA THR A 134 -5.30 7.98 10.66
C THR A 134 -5.74 7.06 9.54
N VAL A 135 -5.24 5.83 9.46
CA VAL A 135 -5.61 4.87 8.41
C VAL A 135 -6.53 3.79 8.95
N GLU A 136 -6.18 3.18 10.10
CA GLU A 136 -6.97 2.08 10.69
C GLU A 136 -8.18 2.59 11.48
N ALA A 137 -7.94 3.56 12.37
CA ALA A 137 -8.97 4.16 13.22
C ALA A 137 -9.06 5.69 13.03
N PRO A 138 -9.39 6.17 11.80
CA PRO A 138 -9.46 7.60 11.57
C PRO A 138 -10.56 8.25 12.42
N PRO A 139 -10.35 9.49 12.88
CA PRO A 139 -11.33 10.23 13.69
C PRO A 139 -12.65 10.51 12.94
N VAL A 140 -12.62 10.44 11.61
CA VAL A 140 -13.80 10.45 10.75
C VAL A 140 -13.78 9.17 9.93
N SER A 141 -14.82 8.34 10.05
CA SER A 141 -14.91 7.06 9.32
C SER A 141 -16.26 6.89 8.65
N CYS A 142 -16.28 6.10 7.56
CA CYS A 142 -17.52 5.75 6.87
C CYS A 142 -18.41 4.80 7.68
N ARG A 143 -17.85 4.09 8.68
CA ARG A 143 -18.60 3.15 9.52
C ARG A 143 -19.53 3.85 10.51
N ALA A 144 -19.19 5.06 10.95
CA ALA A 144 -19.98 5.84 11.89
C ALA A 144 -21.19 6.55 11.26
N CYS A 145 -21.39 6.45 9.94
CA CYS A 145 -22.46 7.17 9.22
C CYS A 145 -23.89 6.67 9.54
N GLY A 146 -24.05 5.64 10.37
CA GLY A 146 -25.34 5.05 10.76
C GLY A 146 -25.83 5.39 12.17
N ASP A 147 -24.98 5.95 13.04
CA ASP A 147 -25.27 6.03 14.48
C ASP A 147 -25.77 7.41 14.95
N THR A 148 -25.83 8.40 14.07
CA THR A 148 -26.47 9.68 14.40
C THR A 148 -27.95 9.65 14.04
N GLU A 149 -28.76 9.19 15.00
CA GLU A 149 -30.19 9.50 15.04
C GLU A 149 -30.37 11.04 15.13
N PHE A 150 -30.93 11.62 14.07
CA PHE A 150 -31.63 12.90 14.09
C PHE A 150 -33.08 12.66 13.68
#